data_AF-A0AAV0M2G3-F1
#
_entry.id   AF-A0AAV0M2G3-F1
#
_cell.length_a   1.000
_cell.length_b   1.000
_cell.length_c   1.000
_cell.angle_alpha   90.00
_cell.angle_beta   90.00
_cell.angle_gamma   90.00
#
_symmetry.space_group_name_H-M   'P 1'
#
loop_
_entity.id
_entity.type
_entity.pdbx_description
1 polymer ?
#
loop_
_entity_poly.entity_id
_entity_poly.type
_entity_poly.pdbx_seq_one_letter_code
_entity_poly.pdbx_strand_id
1 'polypeptide(L)'
;MRPVEWSVRRSSVVCEAAPGRKADSAVKRARQAEKRRVHNKAKKSEVRTRMRKVLEALDDLRKKPAAQPEEVLPVEKLIAETYSVIDKAVKVGTLHRNTGARRKSRLARTKKAVEVHHGWYTPASASPAAADAV
;
A
#
# COMPACT_ATOMS: atom_id res chain seq x y z
N MET A 1 -52.38 33.72 32.71
CA MET A 1 -51.33 32.72 32.44
C MET A 1 -49.98 33.40 32.60
N ARG A 2 -49.14 32.97 33.54
CA ARG A 2 -47.78 33.51 33.72
C ARG A 2 -46.79 32.68 32.89
N PRO A 3 -45.87 33.28 32.13
CA PRO A 3 -44.86 32.52 31.41
C PRO A 3 -43.84 31.96 32.40
N VAL A 4 -43.48 30.69 32.23
CA VAL A 4 -42.47 29.99 33.02
C VAL A 4 -41.10 30.51 32.60
N GLU A 5 -40.41 31.24 33.48
CA GLU A 5 -39.02 31.61 33.26
C GLU A 5 -38.12 30.38 33.43
N TRP A 6 -37.56 29.88 32.32
CA TRP A 6 -36.45 28.96 32.39
C TRP A 6 -35.17 29.72 32.72
N SER A 7 -34.70 29.57 33.96
CA SER A 7 -33.36 29.97 34.36
C SER A 7 -32.33 29.13 33.60
N VAL A 8 -31.90 29.61 32.43
CA VAL A 8 -30.78 29.02 31.70
C VAL A 8 -29.50 29.37 32.47
N ARG A 9 -29.14 28.57 33.47
CA ARG A 9 -27.75 28.49 33.93
C ARG A 9 -26.93 27.78 32.85
N ARG A 10 -26.74 28.44 31.71
CA ARG A 10 -25.58 28.15 30.85
C ARG A 10 -24.40 28.77 31.57
N SER A 11 -23.68 27.95 32.33
CA SER A 11 -22.29 28.26 32.63
C SER A 11 -21.56 28.36 31.28
N SER A 12 -21.48 29.57 30.74
CA SER A 12 -20.51 29.86 29.69
C SER A 12 -19.16 29.72 30.34
N VAL A 13 -18.51 28.57 30.17
CA VAL A 13 -17.08 28.44 30.39
C VAL A 13 -16.44 29.27 29.29
N VAL A 14 -16.33 30.57 29.54
CA VAL A 14 -15.47 31.47 28.77
C VAL A 14 -14.07 31.00 29.11
N CYS A 15 -13.41 30.30 28.20
CA CYS A 15 -11.97 30.14 28.26
C CYS A 15 -11.38 31.55 28.15
N GLU A 16 -11.02 32.15 29.28
CA GLU A 16 -10.13 33.31 29.30
C GLU A 16 -8.82 32.89 28.65
N ALA A 17 -8.62 33.35 27.41
CA ALA A 17 -7.39 33.11 26.67
C ALA A 17 -6.28 33.95 27.31
N ALA A 18 -5.40 33.29 28.07
CA ALA A 18 -4.19 33.91 28.60
C ALA A 18 -3.36 34.54 27.46
N PRO A 19 -3.01 35.84 27.53
CA PRO A 19 -2.20 36.49 26.52
C PRO A 19 -0.73 36.06 26.69
N GLY A 20 -0.14 35.41 25.69
CA GLY A 20 1.33 35.20 25.69
C GLY A 20 1.90 34.10 24.80
N ARG A 21 1.11 33.13 24.30
CA ARG A 21 1.61 32.15 23.31
C ARG A 21 1.17 32.53 21.91
N LYS A 22 2.11 33.02 21.09
CA LYS A 22 1.93 33.05 19.64
C LYS A 22 1.71 31.62 19.15
N ALA A 23 0.76 31.42 18.25
CA ALA A 23 0.49 30.10 17.66
C ALA A 23 1.72 29.65 16.86
N ASP A 24 2.54 28.79 17.47
CA ASP A 24 3.73 28.26 16.81
C ASP A 24 3.33 27.19 15.78
N SER A 25 3.21 27.65 14.53
CA SER A 25 2.90 26.80 13.38
C SER A 25 3.94 25.69 13.21
N ALA A 26 5.21 25.92 13.57
CA ALA A 26 6.28 24.95 13.44
C ALA A 26 6.10 23.79 14.42
N VAL A 27 5.82 24.09 15.70
CA VAL A 27 5.55 23.05 16.71
C VAL A 27 4.29 22.25 16.36
N LYS A 28 3.24 22.88 15.83
CA LYS A 28 2.04 22.17 15.35
C LYS A 28 2.38 21.22 14.19
N ARG A 29 3.18 21.67 13.23
CA ARG A 29 3.60 20.85 12.07
C ARG A 29 4.48 19.68 12.50
N ALA A 30 5.38 19.87 13.48
CA ALA A 30 6.19 18.80 14.05
C ALA A 30 5.31 17.67 14.64
N ARG A 31 4.33 18.02 15.49
CA ARG A 31 3.38 17.04 16.07
C ARG A 31 2.57 16.30 15.00
N GLN A 32 2.11 17.00 13.97
CA GLN A 32 1.38 16.38 12.86
C GLN A 32 2.28 15.45 12.03
N ALA A 33 3.53 15.85 11.80
CA ALA A 33 4.50 15.07 11.06
C ALA A 33 4.82 13.76 11.78
N GLU A 34 5.01 13.79 13.10
CA GLU A 34 5.25 12.57 13.90
C GLU A 34 4.09 11.58 13.80
N LYS A 35 2.84 12.06 13.97
CA LYS A 35 1.64 11.22 13.82
C LYS A 35 1.58 10.60 12.43
N ARG A 36 1.74 11.40 11.37
CA ARG A 36 1.75 10.91 9.97
C ARG A 36 2.90 9.95 9.71
N ARG A 37 4.08 10.20 10.30
CA ARG A 37 5.28 9.35 10.16
C ARG A 37 5.01 7.95 10.71
N VAL A 38 4.41 7.82 11.90
CA VAL A 38 4.10 6.52 12.50
C VAL A 38 3.15 5.71 11.60
N HIS A 39 2.06 6.31 11.13
CA HIS A 39 1.12 5.63 10.23
C HIS A 39 1.73 5.27 8.88
N ASN A 40 2.49 6.18 8.26
CA ASN A 40 3.15 5.93 6.99
C ASN A 40 4.26 4.88 7.11
N LYS A 41 4.98 4.85 8.24
CA LYS A 41 5.99 3.83 8.52
C LYS A 41 5.33 2.46 8.57
N ALA A 42 4.25 2.30 9.34
CA ALA A 42 3.52 1.03 9.46
C ALA A 42 3.04 0.47 8.10
N LYS A 43 2.40 1.31 7.27
CA LYS A 43 1.94 0.90 5.93
C LYS A 43 3.09 0.56 4.99
N LYS A 44 4.18 1.35 5.02
CA LYS A 44 5.36 1.07 4.19
C LYS A 44 6.05 -0.24 4.61
N SER A 45 6.16 -0.51 5.92
CA SER A 45 6.70 -1.76 6.43
C SER A 45 5.81 -2.94 6.08
N GLU A 46 4.49 -2.80 6.20
CA GLU A 46 3.55 -3.88 5.85
C GLU A 46 3.72 -4.31 4.39
N VAL A 47 3.72 -3.35 3.45
CA VAL A 47 3.94 -3.65 2.03
C VAL A 47 5.30 -4.33 1.82
N ARG A 48 6.36 -3.85 2.48
CA ARG A 48 7.71 -4.44 2.35
C ARG A 48 7.74 -5.88 2.85
N THR A 49 7.09 -6.17 3.98
CA THR A 49 7.03 -7.51 4.57
C THR A 49 6.23 -8.48 3.69
N ARG A 50 5.05 -8.08 3.21
CA ARG A 50 4.23 -8.94 2.31
C ARG A 50 4.95 -9.23 1.00
N MET A 51 5.56 -8.20 0.40
CA MET A 51 6.38 -8.38 -0.81
C MET A 51 7.56 -9.33 -0.57
N ARG A 52 8.23 -9.24 0.59
CA ARG A 52 9.34 -10.13 0.93
C ARG A 52 8.89 -11.59 0.99
N LYS A 53 7.76 -11.88 1.64
CA LYS A 53 7.19 -13.24 1.71
C LYS A 53 6.90 -13.82 0.33
N VAL A 54 6.35 -13.02 -0.58
CA VAL A 54 6.09 -13.46 -1.97
C VAL A 54 7.39 -13.77 -2.70
N LEU A 55 8.42 -12.92 -2.55
CA LEU A 55 9.70 -13.14 -3.21
C LEU A 55 10.41 -14.38 -2.67
N GLU A 56 10.41 -14.59 -1.35
CA GLU A 56 10.97 -15.80 -0.74
C GLU A 56 10.27 -17.06 -1.26
N ALA A 57 8.93 -17.07 -1.30
CA ALA A 57 8.17 -18.19 -1.84
C ALA A 57 8.46 -18.46 -3.34
N LEU A 58 8.63 -17.41 -4.16
CA LEU A 58 8.98 -17.55 -5.58
C LEU A 58 10.42 -18.03 -5.78
N ASP A 59 11.36 -17.59 -4.94
CA ASP A 59 12.76 -18.02 -4.99
C ASP A 59 12.90 -19.50 -4.60
N ASP A 60 12.13 -19.95 -3.61
CA ASP A 60 12.09 -21.36 -3.21
C ASP A 60 11.48 -22.24 -4.32
N LEU A 61 10.41 -21.77 -4.97
CA LEU A 61 9.82 -22.46 -6.13
C LEU A 61 10.79 -22.54 -7.31
N ARG A 62 11.60 -21.51 -7.55
CA ARG A 62 12.59 -21.52 -8.63
C ARG A 62 13.68 -22.56 -8.42
N LYS A 63 14.08 -22.79 -7.16
CA LYS A 63 15.15 -23.75 -6.82
C LYS A 63 14.69 -25.21 -6.89
N LYS A 64 13.40 -25.48 -6.68
CA LYS A 64 12.84 -26.82 -6.76
C LYS A 64 12.63 -27.22 -8.22
N PRO A 65 13.29 -28.27 -8.74
CA PRO A 65 13.17 -28.67 -10.14
C PRO A 65 11.86 -29.40 -10.49
N ALA A 66 11.10 -29.86 -9.50
CA ALA A 66 9.86 -30.63 -9.67
C ALA A 66 8.67 -29.98 -8.96
N ALA A 67 8.52 -28.66 -9.08
CA ALA A 67 7.36 -27.97 -8.53
C ALA A 67 6.10 -28.46 -9.24
N GLN A 68 5.07 -28.85 -8.48
CA GLN A 68 3.75 -29.17 -9.00
C GLN A 68 2.95 -27.87 -9.19
N PRO A 69 2.00 -27.81 -10.14
CA PRO A 69 1.12 -26.64 -10.33
C PRO A 69 0.30 -26.30 -9.07
N GLU A 70 0.10 -27.25 -8.17
CA GLU A 70 -0.59 -27.04 -6.89
C GLU A 70 0.17 -26.10 -5.94
N GLU A 71 1.51 -26.04 -6.02
CA GLU A 71 2.31 -25.11 -5.21
C GLU A 71 2.17 -23.64 -5.66
N VAL A 72 1.55 -23.39 -6.82
CA VAL A 72 1.29 -22.03 -7.34
C VAL A 72 0.12 -21.37 -6.62
N LEU A 73 -0.91 -22.14 -6.25
CA LEU A 73 -2.11 -21.64 -5.57
C LEU A 73 -1.83 -20.84 -4.28
N PRO A 74 -0.97 -21.30 -3.33
CA PRO A 74 -0.64 -20.51 -2.16
C PRO A 74 0.11 -19.22 -2.51
N VAL A 75 0.97 -19.24 -3.53
CA VAL A 75 1.70 -18.04 -3.98
C VAL A 75 0.76 -17.02 -4.59
N GLU A 76 -0.24 -17.45 -5.36
CA GLU A 76 -1.26 -16.57 -5.92
C GLU A 76 -2.11 -15.90 -4.84
N LYS A 77 -2.46 -16.63 -3.78
CA LYS A 77 -3.13 -16.05 -2.60
C LYS A 77 -2.26 -14.96 -1.95
N LEU A 78 -0.97 -15.21 -1.76
CA LEU A 78 -0.04 -14.22 -1.21
C LEU A 78 0.12 -12.99 -2.13
N ILE A 79 0.12 -13.19 -3.44
CA ILE A 79 0.15 -12.09 -4.43
C ILE A 79 -1.12 -11.24 -4.33
N ALA A 80 -2.29 -11.87 -4.26
CA ALA A 80 -3.58 -11.18 -4.13
C ALA A 80 -3.65 -10.34 -2.85
N GLU A 81 -3.23 -10.90 -1.71
CA GLU A 81 -3.10 -10.15 -0.46
C GLU A 81 -2.15 -8.97 -0.61
N THR A 82 -1.00 -9.18 -1.23
CA THR A 82 0.01 -8.13 -1.42
C THR A 82 -0.53 -7.00 -2.30
N TYR A 83 -1.28 -7.31 -3.35
CA TYR A 83 -1.94 -6.31 -4.20
C TYR A 83 -2.97 -5.50 -3.40
N SER A 84 -3.79 -6.16 -2.58
CA SER A 84 -4.76 -5.50 -1.70
C SER A 84 -4.08 -4.48 -0.77
N VAL A 85 -2.96 -4.86 -0.15
CA VAL A 85 -2.21 -3.96 0.75
C VAL A 85 -1.57 -2.80 -0.03
N ILE A 86 -1.00 -3.05 -1.21
CA ILE A 86 -0.43 -1.99 -2.06
C ILE A 86 -1.50 -0.96 -2.43
N ASP A 87 -2.68 -1.41 -2.86
CA ASP A 87 -3.74 -0.52 -3.31
C ASP A 87 -4.36 0.27 -2.17
N LYS A 88 -4.52 -0.36 -1.00
CA LYS A 88 -4.93 0.36 0.22
C LYS A 88 -3.91 1.44 0.57
N ALA A 89 -2.62 1.18 0.44
CA ALA A 89 -1.58 2.16 0.72
C ALA A 89 -1.52 3.30 -0.31
N VAL A 90 -1.91 3.03 -1.57
CA VAL A 90 -2.10 4.05 -2.61
C VAL A 90 -3.35 4.89 -2.33
N LYS A 91 -4.48 4.26 -1.99
CA LYS A 91 -5.75 4.94 -1.68
C LYS A 91 -5.61 5.94 -0.52
N VAL A 92 -4.86 5.58 0.52
CA VAL A 92 -4.61 6.49 1.65
C VAL A 92 -3.50 7.52 1.37
N GLY A 93 -2.83 7.45 0.21
CA GLY A 93 -1.81 8.42 -0.20
C GLY A 93 -0.44 8.22 0.47
N THR A 94 -0.20 7.09 1.14
CA THR A 94 1.13 6.76 1.68
C THR A 94 2.11 6.42 0.54
N LEU A 95 1.60 5.88 -0.58
CA LEU A 95 2.34 5.58 -1.79
C LEU A 95 1.72 6.31 -2.99
N HIS A 96 2.57 6.82 -3.88
CA HIS A 96 2.12 7.36 -5.16
C HIS A 96 1.67 6.25 -6.10
N ARG A 97 0.68 6.52 -6.96
CA ARG A 97 0.11 5.58 -7.95
C ARG A 97 1.19 4.87 -8.78
N ASN A 98 2.18 5.60 -9.26
CA ASN A 98 3.27 5.03 -10.08
C ASN A 98 4.15 4.09 -9.24
N THR A 99 4.37 4.40 -7.97
CA THR A 99 5.15 3.52 -7.08
C THR A 99 4.39 2.23 -6.78
N GLY A 100 3.06 2.30 -6.61
CA GLY A 100 2.20 1.11 -6.52
C GLY A 100 2.28 0.25 -7.79
N ALA A 101 2.12 0.87 -8.96
CA ALA A 101 2.20 0.19 -10.26
C ALA A 101 3.56 -0.50 -10.47
N ARG A 102 4.67 0.18 -10.15
CA ARG A 102 6.02 -0.42 -10.22
C ARG A 102 6.16 -1.67 -9.32
N ARG A 103 5.59 -1.65 -8.12
CA ARG A 103 5.65 -2.79 -7.19
C ARG A 103 4.85 -3.99 -7.70
N LYS A 104 3.65 -3.74 -8.25
CA LYS A 104 2.84 -4.79 -8.89
C LYS A 104 3.54 -5.37 -10.11
N SER A 105 4.08 -4.51 -10.97
CA SER A 105 4.83 -4.94 -12.16
C SER A 105 6.04 -5.80 -11.78
N ARG A 106 6.76 -5.47 -10.70
CA ARG A 106 7.87 -6.29 -10.21
C ARG A 106 7.42 -7.71 -9.85
N LEU A 107 6.36 -7.85 -9.05
CA LEU A 107 5.85 -9.17 -8.64
C LEU A 107 5.37 -10.00 -9.84
N ALA A 108 4.65 -9.37 -10.78
CA ALA A 108 4.20 -10.02 -12.00
C ALA A 108 5.37 -10.50 -12.87
N ARG A 109 6.43 -9.69 -13.02
CA ARG A 109 7.64 -10.08 -13.77
C ARG A 109 8.36 -11.24 -13.11
N THR A 110 8.50 -11.24 -11.78
CA THR A 110 9.13 -12.35 -11.07
C THR A 110 8.33 -13.64 -11.18
N LYS A 111 7.00 -13.59 -11.04
CA LYS A 111 6.12 -14.76 -11.28
C LYS A 111 6.33 -15.34 -12.67
N LYS A 112 6.25 -14.51 -13.72
CA LYS A 112 6.46 -14.94 -15.11
C LYS A 112 7.83 -15.57 -15.34
N ALA A 113 8.88 -15.05 -14.70
CA ALA A 113 10.22 -15.61 -14.83
C ALA A 113 10.31 -17.04 -14.25
N VAL A 114 9.59 -17.32 -13.16
CA VAL A 114 9.52 -18.67 -12.57
C VAL A 114 8.72 -19.61 -13.48
N GLU A 115 7.61 -19.13 -14.06
CA GLU A 115 6.81 -19.93 -15.02
C GLU A 115 7.60 -20.30 -16.27
N VAL A 116 8.40 -19.37 -16.79
CA VAL A 116 9.30 -19.62 -17.94
C VAL A 116 10.41 -20.61 -17.57
N HIS A 117 10.99 -20.49 -16.37
CA HIS A 117 12.03 -21.41 -15.90
C HIS A 117 11.55 -22.85 -15.81
N HIS A 118 10.30 -23.06 -15.36
CA HIS A 118 9.67 -24.38 -15.27
C HIS A 118 9.03 -24.84 -16.58
N GLY A 119 9.07 -24.02 -17.63
CA GLY A 119 8.55 -24.36 -18.96
C GLY A 119 7.03 -24.33 -19.10
N TRP A 120 6.28 -23.84 -18.09
CA TRP A 120 4.82 -23.76 -18.13
C TRP A 120 4.30 -22.64 -19.01
N TYR A 121 5.14 -21.64 -19.28
CA TYR A 121 4.79 -20.52 -20.12
C TYR A 121 5.96 -20.18 -21.04
N THR A 122 5.75 -20.34 -22.34
CA THR A 122 6.59 -19.73 -23.36
C THR A 122 5.82 -18.56 -23.93
N PRO A 123 6.25 -17.31 -23.71
CA PRO A 123 5.63 -16.20 -24.41
C PRO A 123 5.81 -16.43 -25.91
N ALA A 124 4.74 -16.35 -26.68
CA ALA A 124 4.86 -16.27 -28.13
C ALA A 124 5.83 -15.12 -28.45
N SER A 125 6.94 -15.43 -29.12
CA SER A 125 7.83 -14.40 -29.65
C SER A 125 6.95 -13.46 -30.46
N ALA A 126 7.12 -12.15 -30.25
CA ALA A 126 6.42 -11.17 -31.06
C ALA A 126 6.65 -11.55 -32.52
N SER A 127 5.60 -12.02 -33.19
CA SER A 127 5.61 -12.15 -34.64
C SER A 127 6.02 -10.76 -35.17
N PRO A 128 6.99 -10.66 -36.09
CA PRO A 128 7.41 -9.37 -36.63
C PRO A 128 6.30 -8.85 -37.55
N ALA A 129 5.19 -8.41 -36.95
CA ALA A 129 4.11 -7.74 -37.64
C ALA A 129 4.55 -6.29 -37.89
N ALA A 130 5.25 -6.09 -39.01
CA ALA A 130 5.45 -4.85 -39.79
C ALA A 130 6.87 -4.74 -40.38
N ALA A 131 7.39 -5.82 -40.98
CA ALA A 131 8.22 -5.69 -42.17
C ALA A 131 7.34 -6.15 -43.34
N ASP A 132 7.34 -5.43 -44.45
CA ASP A 132 6.53 -5.65 -45.66
C ASP A 132 5.11 -5.06 -45.64
N ALA A 133 5.05 -3.73 -45.74
CA ALA A 133 4.08 -3.08 -46.61
C ALA A 133 4.76 -1.89 -47.29
N VAL A 134 4.96 -2.06 -48.59
CA VAL A 134 5.34 -1.10 -49.64
C VAL A 134 4.57 0.23 -49.50
#